data_AF-L0WCW0-F1
#
_entry.id   AF-L0WCW0-F1
#
_cell.length_a   1.000
_cell.length_b   1.000
_cell.length_c   1.000
_cell.angle_alpha   90.00
_cell.angle_beta   90.00
_cell.angle_gamma   90.00
#
_symmetry.space_group_name_H-M   'P 1'
#
loop_
_entity.id
_entity.type
_entity.pdbx_description
1 polymer ?
#
loop_
_entity_poly.entity_id
_entity_poly.type
_entity_poly.pdbx_seq_one_letter_code
_entity_poly.pdbx_strand_id
1 'polypeptide(L)'
;MKAAERIELLKDMIQEAIDDGATSVEDVHQHIAGLPFDALEKLGLFEEQAASLKDKQRKTIGLVYDTIRKVNQEVGSLISEQFAALEDARTASRNMDRNDD
;
A
#
# COMPACT_ATOMS: atom_id res chain seq x y z
N MET A 1 -15.66 15.92 16.23
CA MET A 1 -15.21 14.60 15.73
C MET A 1 -15.48 13.55 16.77
N LYS A 2 -16.19 12.50 16.39
CA LYS A 2 -16.33 11.29 17.22
C LYS A 2 -14.97 10.59 17.30
N ALA A 3 -14.75 9.74 18.32
CA ALA A 3 -13.50 9.02 18.47
C ALA A 3 -13.19 8.10 17.27
N ALA A 4 -14.21 7.48 16.67
CA ALA A 4 -14.06 6.63 15.49
C ALA A 4 -13.48 7.38 14.29
N GLU A 5 -14.01 8.56 13.95
CA GLU A 5 -13.49 9.40 12.85
C GLU A 5 -12.01 9.77 13.02
N ARG A 6 -11.55 9.99 14.27
CA ARG A 6 -10.13 10.29 14.53
C ARG A 6 -9.23 9.09 14.29
N ILE A 7 -9.73 7.89 14.59
CA ILE A 7 -8.97 6.66 14.42
C ILE A 7 -8.95 6.25 12.94
N GLU A 8 -10.05 6.44 12.21
CA GLU A 8 -10.09 6.29 10.75
C GLU A 8 -9.08 7.22 10.06
N LEU A 9 -9.08 8.50 10.42
CA LEU A 9 -8.11 9.46 9.88
C LEU A 9 -6.66 9.04 10.16
N LEU A 10 -6.36 8.56 11.37
CA LEU A 10 -5.02 8.08 11.71
C LEU A 10 -4.64 6.85 10.89
N LYS A 11 -5.57 5.91 10.71
CA LYS A 11 -5.38 4.72 9.86
C LYS A 11 -5.08 5.14 8.42
N ASP A 12 -5.85 6.06 7.85
CA ASP A 12 -5.63 6.58 6.49
C ASP A 12 -4.24 7.24 6.36
N MET A 13 -3.84 8.08 7.32
CA MET A 13 -2.52 8.70 7.34
C MET A 13 -1.37 7.67 7.38
N ILE A 14 -1.53 6.60 8.16
CA ILE A 14 -0.53 5.52 8.22
C ILE A 14 -0.48 4.75 6.91
N GLN A 15 -1.64 4.44 6.31
CA GLN A 15 -1.68 3.73 5.03
C GLN A 15 -1.02 4.54 3.92
N GLU A 16 -1.29 5.85 3.86
CA GLU A 16 -0.66 6.76 2.89
C GLU A 16 0.86 6.81 3.09
N ALA A 17 1.33 6.96 4.32
CA ALA A 17 2.77 6.96 4.61
C ALA A 17 3.47 5.65 4.21
N ILE A 18 2.80 4.51 4.36
CA ILE A 18 3.32 3.20 3.92
C ILE A 18 3.36 3.12 2.39
N ASP A 19 2.31 3.57 1.70
CA ASP A 19 2.23 3.54 0.24
C ASP A 19 3.27 4.49 -0.39
N ASP A 20 3.47 5.68 0.18
CA ASP A 20 4.51 6.62 -0.22
C ASP A 20 5.91 6.05 -0.01
N GLY A 21 6.13 5.40 1.13
CA GLY A 21 7.37 4.69 1.43
C GLY A 21 7.62 3.55 0.43
N ALA A 22 6.62 2.73 0.16
CA ALA A 22 6.69 1.64 -0.81
C ALA A 22 7.06 2.17 -2.21
N THR A 23 6.44 3.27 -2.63
CA THR A 23 6.71 3.93 -3.92
C THR A 23 8.14 4.47 -3.99
N SER A 24 8.60 5.13 -2.92
CA SER A 24 9.97 5.66 -2.86
C SER A 24 11.03 4.56 -2.97
N VAL A 25 10.83 3.44 -2.27
CA VAL A 25 11.78 2.31 -2.33
C VAL A 25 11.67 1.56 -3.66
N GLU A 26 10.46 1.43 -4.23
CA GLU A 26 10.25 0.88 -5.57
C GLU A 26 11.08 1.62 -6.60
N ASP A 27 10.99 2.95 -6.63
CA ASP A 27 11.73 3.79 -7.57
C ASP A 27 13.25 3.56 -7.47
N VAL A 28 13.77 3.46 -6.24
CA VAL A 28 15.20 3.16 -5.99
C VAL A 28 15.57 1.79 -6.54
N HIS A 29 14.77 0.76 -6.26
CA HIS A 29 15.04 -0.60 -6.75
C HIS A 29 14.94 -0.70 -8.27
N GLN A 30 13.95 -0.06 -8.88
CA GLN A 30 13.80 0.02 -10.33
C GLN A 30 15.03 0.67 -10.97
N HIS A 31 15.49 1.79 -10.41
CA HIS A 31 16.65 2.50 -10.90
C HIS A 31 17.92 1.65 -10.81
N ILE A 32 18.22 1.10 -9.62
CA ILE A 32 19.43 0.29 -9.39
C ILE A 32 19.45 -0.92 -10.33
N ALA A 33 18.33 -1.63 -10.43
CA ALA A 33 18.25 -2.83 -11.24
C ALA A 33 18.29 -2.53 -12.75
N GLY A 34 17.95 -1.30 -13.17
CA GLY A 34 18.12 -0.83 -14.55
C GLY A 34 19.56 -0.54 -14.97
N LEU A 35 20.45 -0.19 -14.03
CA LEU A 35 21.84 0.22 -14.32
C LEU A 35 22.65 -0.76 -15.19
N PRO A 36 22.60 -2.09 -14.95
CA PRO A 36 23.33 -3.04 -15.79
C PRO A 36 22.85 -3.05 -17.24
N PHE A 37 21.54 -2.89 -17.47
CA PHE A 37 20.97 -2.84 -18.82
C PHE A 37 21.38 -1.57 -19.55
N ASP A 38 21.35 -0.42 -18.87
CA ASP A 38 21.82 0.86 -19.41
C ASP A 38 23.30 0.80 -19.81
N ALA A 39 24.13 0.08 -19.04
CA ALA A 39 25.53 -0.12 -19.37
C ALA A 39 25.72 -1.01 -20.61
N LEU A 40 24.93 -2.09 -20.74
CA LEU A 40 24.97 -2.98 -21.89
C LEU A 40 24.51 -2.28 -23.18
N GLU A 41 23.43 -1.50 -23.11
CA GLU A 41 22.94 -0.69 -24.23
C GLU A 41 24.02 0.30 -24.72
N LYS A 42 24.70 1.00 -23.81
CA LYS A 42 25.80 1.93 -24.16
C LYS A 42 26.99 1.26 -24.86
N LEU A 43 27.19 -0.04 -24.63
CA LEU A 43 28.25 -0.83 -25.27
C LEU A 43 27.81 -1.42 -26.62
N GLY A 44 26.57 -1.14 -27.07
CA GLY A 44 26.00 -1.72 -28.28
C GLY A 44 25.74 -3.22 -28.16
N LEU A 45 25.62 -3.74 -26.93
CA LEU A 45 25.40 -5.15 -26.67
C LEU A 45 23.91 -5.41 -26.42
N PHE A 46 23.39 -6.46 -27.05
CA PHE A 46 22.07 -7.02 -26.73
C PHE A 46 20.88 -6.05 -26.88
N GLU A 47 20.92 -5.00 -27.71
CA GLU A 47 19.87 -3.95 -27.73
C GLU A 47 18.42 -4.50 -27.79
N GLU A 48 18.16 -5.51 -28.63
CA GLU A 48 16.82 -6.11 -28.76
C GLU A 48 16.43 -6.98 -27.55
N GLN A 49 17.38 -7.71 -26.95
CA GLN A 49 17.11 -8.55 -25.77
C GLN A 49 17.14 -7.74 -24.46
N ALA A 50 17.95 -6.69 -24.37
CA ALA A 50 18.13 -5.83 -23.22
C ALA A 50 16.83 -5.08 -22.89
N ALA A 51 16.16 -4.52 -23.89
CA ALA A 51 14.87 -3.86 -23.71
C ALA A 51 13.80 -4.81 -23.13
N SER A 52 13.72 -6.05 -23.64
CA SER A 52 12.80 -7.07 -23.15
C SER A 52 13.11 -7.52 -21.72
N LEU A 53 14.39 -7.69 -21.39
CA LEU A 53 14.82 -8.06 -20.05
C LEU A 53 14.58 -6.93 -19.02
N LYS A 54 14.85 -5.69 -19.41
CA LYS A 54 14.59 -4.49 -18.60
C LYS A 54 13.08 -4.34 -18.31
N ASP A 55 12.22 -4.60 -19.30
CA ASP A 55 10.77 -4.59 -19.09
C ASP A 55 10.30 -5.72 -18.15
N LYS A 56 10.84 -6.93 -18.30
CA LYS A 56 10.54 -8.06 -17.40
C LYS A 56 10.94 -7.74 -15.96
N GLN A 57 12.15 -7.25 -15.75
CA GLN A 57 12.63 -6.82 -14.44
C GLN A 57 11.72 -5.74 -13.85
N ARG A 58 11.36 -4.72 -14.64
CA ARG A 58 10.46 -3.64 -14.18
C ARG A 58 9.13 -4.19 -13.70
N LYS A 59 8.52 -5.11 -14.46
CA LYS A 59 7.27 -5.78 -14.08
C LYS A 59 7.43 -6.65 -12.83
N THR A 60 8.54 -7.37 -12.69
CA THR A 60 8.80 -8.20 -11.51
C THR A 60 8.93 -7.38 -10.24
N ILE A 61 9.68 -6.27 -10.27
CA ILE A 61 9.80 -5.37 -9.12
C ILE A 61 8.44 -4.76 -8.80
N GLY A 62 7.72 -4.25 -9.80
CA GLY A 62 6.38 -3.68 -9.61
C GLY A 62 5.40 -4.66 -8.96
N LEU A 63 5.39 -5.92 -9.39
CA LEU A 63 4.55 -6.97 -8.80
C LEU A 63 4.80 -7.15 -7.29
N VAL A 64 6.05 -7.09 -6.86
CA VAL A 64 6.41 -7.21 -5.43
C VAL A 64 5.86 -6.02 -4.66
N TYR A 65 6.01 -4.81 -5.17
CA TYR A 65 5.51 -3.60 -4.51
C TYR A 65 3.99 -3.48 -4.53
N ASP A 66 3.33 -3.89 -5.61
CA ASP A 66 1.88 -4.01 -5.67
C ASP A 66 1.35 -5.00 -4.64
N THR A 67 2.08 -6.08 -4.38
CA THR A 67 1.74 -7.03 -3.30
C THR A 67 1.87 -6.38 -1.93
N ILE A 68 2.93 -5.58 -1.70
CA ILE A 68 3.11 -4.82 -0.45
C ILE A 68 1.94 -3.85 -0.23
N ARG A 69 1.58 -3.07 -1.26
CA ARG A 69 0.44 -2.14 -1.21
C ARG A 69 -0.88 -2.87 -0.95
N LYS A 70 -1.09 -4.02 -1.59
CA LYS A 70 -2.28 -4.83 -1.37
C LYS A 70 -2.40 -5.29 0.08
N VAL A 71 -1.29 -5.75 0.69
CA VAL A 71 -1.27 -6.11 2.11
C VAL A 71 -1.58 -4.89 3.00
N ASN A 72 -1.02 -3.71 2.69
CA ASN A 72 -1.31 -2.46 3.41
C ASN A 72 -2.82 -2.11 3.35
N GLN A 73 -3.44 -2.27 2.17
CA GLN A 73 -4.87 -2.04 1.97
C GLN A 73 -5.74 -3.06 2.72
N GLU A 74 -5.41 -4.34 2.65
CA GLU A 74 -6.15 -5.40 3.36
C GLU A 74 -6.10 -5.19 4.88
N VAL A 75 -4.94 -4.84 5.43
CA VAL A 75 -4.80 -4.51 6.86
C VAL A 75 -5.66 -3.30 7.24
N GLY A 76 -5.67 -2.24 6.44
CA GLY A 76 -6.53 -1.08 6.68
C GLY A 76 -8.03 -1.41 6.62
N SER A 77 -8.44 -2.28 5.68
CA SER A 77 -9.84 -2.74 5.57
C SER A 77 -10.26 -3.48 6.83
N LEU A 78 -9.45 -4.44 7.29
CA LEU A 78 -9.71 -5.19 8.52
C LEU A 78 -9.84 -4.26 9.73
N ILE A 79 -8.97 -3.27 9.84
CA ILE A 79 -9.02 -2.29 10.92
C ILE A 79 -10.32 -1.47 10.88
N SER A 80 -10.75 -1.04 9.68
CA SER A 80 -11.97 -0.24 9.49
C SER A 80 -13.22 -1.04 9.87
N GLU A 81 -13.28 -2.32 9.50
CA GLU A 81 -14.36 -3.24 9.88
C GLU A 81 -14.49 -3.36 11.41
N GLN A 82 -13.37 -3.46 12.12
CA GLN A 82 -13.35 -3.56 13.58
C GLN A 82 -13.83 -2.26 14.24
N PHE A 83 -13.50 -1.09 13.70
CA PHE A 83 -13.99 0.18 14.24
C PHE A 83 -15.48 0.38 14.01
N ALA A 84 -15.99 -0.01 12.84
CA ALA A 84 -17.43 0.01 12.56
C ALA A 84 -18.20 -0.88 13.54
N ALA A 85 -17.75 -2.12 13.74
CA ALA A 85 -18.38 -3.06 14.68
C ALA A 85 -18.40 -2.52 16.13
N LEU A 86 -17.34 -1.84 16.56
CA LEU A 86 -17.27 -1.23 17.89
C LEU A 86 -18.18 0.00 18.03
N GLU A 87 -18.32 0.83 16.99
CA GLU A 87 -19.25 1.98 17.01
C GLU A 87 -20.71 1.50 17.03
N ASP A 88 -21.05 0.47 16.27
CA ASP A 88 -22.38 -0.14 16.25
C ASP A 88 -22.74 -0.72 17.61
N ALA A 89 -21.84 -1.50 18.23
CA ALA A 89 -22.05 -2.06 19.55
C ALA A 89 -22.26 -0.97 20.62
N ARG A 90 -21.47 0.12 20.59
CA ARG A 90 -21.66 1.27 21.48
C ARG A 90 -23.00 1.97 21.26
N THR A 91 -23.42 2.10 20.01
CA THR A 91 -24.68 2.77 19.67
C THR A 91 -25.88 1.94 20.13
N ALA A 92 -25.84 0.63 19.93
CA ALA A 92 -26.86 -0.29 20.42
C ALA A 92 -26.99 -0.25 21.96
N SER A 93 -25.86 -0.30 22.68
CA SER A 93 -25.85 -0.22 24.15
C SER A 93 -26.43 1.09 24.67
N ARG A 94 -26.09 2.24 24.06
CA ARG A 94 -26.67 3.54 24.46
C ARG A 94 -28.18 3.64 24.22
N ASN A 95 -28.69 3.01 23.18
CA ASN A 95 -30.12 3.04 22.86
C ASN A 95 -30.92 2.11 23.79
N MET A 96 -30.33 1.01 24.26
CA MET A 96 -30.93 0.14 25.28
C MET A 96 -31.02 0.88 26.63
N ASP A 97 -29.94 1.49 27.09
CA ASP A 97 -29.88 2.25 28.36
C ASP A 97 -30.92 3.39 28.42
N ARG A 98 -31.22 4.02 27.28
CA ARG A 98 -32.23 5.09 27.15
C ARG A 98 -33.68 4.63 27.13
N ASN A 99 -33.94 3.35 26.86
CA ASN A 99 -35.30 2.81 26.80
C ASN A 99 -35.71 2.13 28.13
N ASP A 100 -34.75 1.90 29.03
CA ASP A 100 -34.97 1.31 30.35
C ASP A 100 -35.17 2.38 31.47
N ASP A 101 -35.07 3.67 31.13
CA ASP A 101 -35.38 4.85 31.95
C ASP A 101 -36.74 5.49 31.57
#